data_AF-A0A6C0KP05-F1
#
_entry.id   AF-A0A6C0KP05-F1
#
_cell.length_a   1.000
_cell.length_b   1.000
_cell.length_c   1.000
_cell.angle_alpha   90.00
_cell.angle_beta   90.00
_cell.angle_gamma   90.00
#
_symmetry.space_group_name_H-M   'P 1'
#
loop_
_entity.id
_entity.type
_entity.pdbx_description
1 polymer ?
#
loop_
_entity_poly.entity_id
_entity_poly.type
_entity_poly.pdbx_seq_one_letter_code
_entity_poly.pdbx_strand_id
1 'polypeptide(L)'
;MSSLRLEGFSGEIRGHRCLVIGKDSDWLSRIQALESESLYKGRSILVIHEPSRPSGTGSVPSALLRKRWDCIFRIRESFEAQILATYVANAPKPVRILWFSAGGQEIPRALWQKWNSSGGSDITLIGCSQSGEPLGCEWEAIFFPLQNTPQFTERVLGMRGTGMRSLAANVSSYLTEIAESGAALVWSNIDEKDGRGALYWYDPNEGSGGPSSEKLTKVEALSMLDDLKGWVSKNA
;
A
#
# COMPACT_ATOMS: atom_id res chain seq x y z
N MET A 1 -36.47 0.46 0.83
CA MET A 1 -35.14 0.85 1.37
C MET A 1 -34.28 -0.40 1.36
N SER A 2 -33.28 -0.48 0.49
CA SER A 2 -32.31 -1.58 0.50
C SER A 2 -31.44 -1.41 1.73
N SER A 3 -31.48 -2.36 2.68
CA SER A 3 -30.59 -2.36 3.83
C SER A 3 -29.14 -2.43 3.34
N LEU A 4 -28.31 -1.47 3.76
CA LEU A 4 -26.87 -1.55 3.55
C LEU A 4 -26.36 -2.80 4.27
N ARG A 5 -25.85 -3.80 3.52
CA ARG A 5 -25.20 -4.99 4.07
C ARG A 5 -23.69 -4.77 3.95
N LEU A 6 -23.04 -4.51 5.09
CA LEU A 6 -21.59 -4.37 5.19
C LEU A 6 -21.04 -5.61 5.89
N GLU A 7 -20.27 -6.41 5.17
CA GLU A 7 -19.67 -7.63 5.70
C GLU A 7 -18.18 -7.44 6.01
N GLY A 8 -17.64 -8.33 6.83
CA GLY A 8 -16.21 -8.35 7.11
C GLY A 8 -15.44 -8.80 5.89
N PHE A 9 -14.37 -8.08 5.56
CA PHE A 9 -13.50 -8.43 4.46
C PHE A 9 -12.75 -9.72 4.80
N SER A 10 -12.96 -10.76 3.99
CA SER A 10 -12.34 -12.07 4.14
C SER A 10 -11.54 -12.50 2.90
N GLY A 11 -11.39 -11.59 1.92
CA GLY A 11 -10.66 -11.88 0.69
C GLY A 11 -9.17 -12.01 0.93
N GLU A 12 -8.56 -13.06 0.38
CA GLU A 12 -7.10 -13.24 0.40
C GLU A 12 -6.47 -12.19 -0.51
N ILE A 13 -5.70 -11.25 0.03
CA ILE A 13 -5.02 -10.21 -0.78
C ILE A 13 -3.73 -10.74 -1.44
N ARG A 14 -3.36 -11.99 -1.16
CA ARG A 14 -2.24 -12.67 -1.81
C ARG A 14 -2.48 -12.77 -3.32
N GLY A 15 -1.50 -12.41 -4.13
CA GLY A 15 -1.62 -12.48 -5.59
C GLY A 15 -2.36 -11.31 -6.24
N HIS A 16 -2.88 -10.37 -5.46
CA HIS A 16 -3.68 -9.24 -5.96
C HIS A 16 -2.94 -7.89 -5.92
N ARG A 17 -3.51 -6.91 -6.62
CA ARG A 17 -3.10 -5.50 -6.53
C ARG A 17 -3.99 -4.76 -5.56
N CYS A 18 -3.40 -4.26 -4.48
CA CYS A 18 -4.11 -3.51 -3.46
C CYS A 18 -3.55 -2.09 -3.35
N LEU A 19 -4.43 -1.10 -3.22
CA LEU A 19 -4.05 0.25 -2.84
C LEU A 19 -4.30 0.43 -1.35
N VAL A 20 -3.32 0.90 -0.60
CA VAL A 20 -3.52 1.32 0.79
C VAL A 20 -3.41 2.82 0.87
N ILE A 21 -4.53 3.45 1.23
CA ILE A 21 -4.63 4.88 1.43
C ILE A 21 -4.42 5.18 2.91
N GLY A 22 -3.48 6.07 3.23
CA GLY A 22 -3.21 6.43 4.60
C GLY A 22 -1.76 6.81 4.85
N LYS A 23 -1.30 6.55 6.07
CA LYS A 23 0.06 6.84 6.53
C LYS A 23 0.97 5.63 6.34
N ASP A 24 2.25 5.84 6.56
CA ASP A 24 3.27 4.80 6.55
C ASP A 24 2.95 3.63 7.50
N SER A 25 2.36 3.89 8.66
CA SER A 25 1.88 2.87 9.59
C SER A 25 0.86 1.92 8.97
N ASP A 26 -0.04 2.45 8.14
CA ASP A 26 -1.14 1.67 7.55
C ASP A 26 -0.58 0.73 6.48
N TRP A 27 0.35 1.24 5.65
CA TRP A 27 1.04 0.46 4.62
C TRP A 27 1.89 -0.66 5.23
N LEU A 28 2.65 -0.34 6.29
CA LEU A 28 3.50 -1.31 6.98
C LEU A 28 2.68 -2.40 7.66
N SER A 29 1.55 -2.05 8.29
CA SER A 29 0.67 -3.03 8.93
C SER A 29 0.11 -4.03 7.93
N ARG A 30 -0.28 -3.58 6.72
CA ARG A 30 -0.74 -4.50 5.66
C ARG A 30 0.35 -5.43 5.16
N ILE A 31 1.57 -4.94 5.00
CA ILE A 31 2.71 -5.83 4.64
C ILE A 31 2.98 -6.83 5.76
N GLN A 32 2.90 -6.41 7.03
CA GLN A 32 3.12 -7.30 8.18
C GLN A 32 2.06 -8.39 8.28
N ALA A 33 0.79 -8.08 7.97
CA ALA A 33 -0.28 -9.08 7.86
C ALA A 33 0.06 -10.16 6.81
N LEU A 34 0.43 -9.74 5.59
CA LEU A 34 0.85 -10.63 4.51
C LEU A 34 2.09 -11.48 4.84
N GLU A 35 3.04 -10.91 5.56
CA GLU A 35 4.23 -11.65 6.02
C GLU A 35 3.83 -12.75 7.01
N SER A 36 2.94 -12.42 7.94
CA SER A 36 2.44 -13.35 8.96
C SER A 36 1.64 -14.50 8.32
N GLU A 37 0.75 -14.18 7.38
CA GLU A 37 -0.06 -15.16 6.65
C GLU A 37 0.78 -16.23 5.92
N SER A 38 1.92 -15.83 5.35
CA SER A 38 2.81 -16.79 4.70
C SER A 38 3.98 -17.23 5.57
N LEU A 39 3.87 -17.10 6.89
CA LEU A 39 4.84 -17.57 7.87
C LEU A 39 6.27 -17.03 7.60
N TYR A 40 6.35 -15.77 7.19
CA TYR A 40 7.57 -15.07 6.81
C TYR A 40 8.35 -15.73 5.66
N LYS A 41 7.72 -16.61 4.87
CA LYS A 41 8.30 -17.16 3.65
C LYS A 41 8.21 -16.16 2.50
N GLY A 42 9.10 -16.33 1.53
CA GLY A 42 9.11 -15.54 0.31
C GLY A 42 10.00 -14.31 0.39
N ARG A 43 9.65 -13.25 -0.33
CA ARG A 43 10.41 -12.00 -0.38
C ARG A 43 9.52 -10.78 -0.16
N SER A 44 10.01 -9.83 0.62
CA SER A 44 9.43 -8.50 0.81
C SER A 44 10.30 -7.45 0.14
N ILE A 45 9.74 -6.74 -0.83
CA ILE A 45 10.45 -5.79 -1.69
C ILE A 45 9.85 -4.40 -1.49
N LEU A 46 10.70 -3.40 -1.25
CA LEU A 46 10.32 -1.99 -1.32
C LEU A 46 10.67 -1.44 -2.70
N VAL A 47 9.71 -0.77 -3.33
CA VAL A 47 9.92 -0.02 -4.56
C VAL A 47 9.66 1.45 -4.27
N ILE A 48 10.66 2.28 -4.55
CA ILE A 48 10.59 3.74 -4.48
C ILE A 48 10.60 4.25 -5.91
N HIS A 49 9.46 4.72 -6.41
CA HIS A 49 9.37 5.35 -7.72
C HIS A 49 9.63 6.84 -7.54
N GLU A 50 10.79 7.30 -8.02
CA GLU A 50 11.21 8.69 -7.94
C GLU A 50 10.78 9.46 -9.19
N PRO A 51 10.36 10.72 -9.06
CA PRO A 51 10.06 11.54 -10.22
C PRO A 51 11.35 11.84 -11.00
N SER A 52 11.29 11.84 -12.33
CA SER A 52 12.45 12.15 -13.20
C SER A 52 12.99 13.57 -13.04
N ARG A 53 12.25 14.45 -12.35
CA ARG A 53 12.71 15.78 -11.94
C ARG A 53 12.61 15.90 -10.42
N PRO A 54 13.61 16.48 -9.74
CA PRO A 54 13.52 16.75 -8.31
C PRO A 54 12.52 17.89 -8.05
N SER A 55 11.23 17.58 -8.06
CA SER A 55 10.26 18.39 -7.32
C SER A 55 10.47 18.07 -5.85
N GLY A 56 10.83 19.06 -5.04
CA GLY A 56 11.25 18.92 -3.64
C GLY A 56 10.17 18.43 -2.64
N THR A 57 9.27 17.55 -3.06
CA THR A 57 8.03 17.21 -2.33
C THR A 57 7.84 15.71 -2.06
N GLY A 58 8.81 14.85 -2.34
CA GLY A 58 8.66 13.39 -2.16
C GLY A 58 9.77 12.74 -1.34
N SER A 59 9.92 13.09 -0.07
CA SER A 59 10.82 12.34 0.82
C SER A 59 10.23 10.97 1.13
N VAL A 60 11.04 9.91 1.02
CA VAL A 60 10.63 8.56 1.41
C VAL A 60 10.44 8.52 2.94
N PRO A 61 9.28 8.09 3.45
CA PRO A 61 9.06 8.02 4.89
C PRO A 61 10.11 7.14 5.57
N SER A 62 10.71 7.65 6.65
CA SER A 62 11.79 6.95 7.36
C SER A 62 11.34 5.60 7.93
N ALA A 63 10.06 5.44 8.28
CA ALA A 63 9.51 4.16 8.72
C ALA A 63 9.65 3.06 7.66
N LEU A 64 9.50 3.39 6.37
CA LEU A 64 9.72 2.44 5.28
C LEU A 64 11.18 2.01 5.23
N LEU A 65 12.12 2.92 5.43
CA LEU A 65 13.55 2.60 5.40
C LEU A 65 14.01 1.82 6.64
N ARG A 66 13.29 1.94 7.77
CA ARG A 66 13.58 1.19 9.00
C ARG A 66 13.08 -0.25 8.96
N LYS A 67 12.03 -0.55 8.19
CA LYS A 67 11.60 -1.93 7.98
C LYS A 67 12.71 -2.72 7.27
N ARG A 68 12.96 -3.95 7.74
CA ARG A 68 13.85 -4.89 7.06
C ARG A 68 13.18 -5.40 5.77
N TRP A 69 13.72 -4.98 4.63
CA TRP A 69 13.35 -5.48 3.31
C TRP A 69 14.38 -6.49 2.82
N ASP A 70 13.94 -7.47 2.02
CA ASP A 70 14.87 -8.35 1.29
C ASP A 70 15.58 -7.59 0.18
N CYS A 71 14.88 -6.63 -0.44
CA CYS A 71 15.42 -5.81 -1.51
C CYS A 71 14.72 -4.44 -1.56
N ILE A 72 15.46 -3.41 -1.96
CA ILE A 72 14.94 -2.07 -2.18
C ILE A 72 15.32 -1.66 -3.61
N PHE A 73 14.32 -1.33 -4.43
CA PHE A 73 14.50 -0.79 -5.77
C PHE A 73 14.14 0.69 -5.79
N ARG A 74 15.01 1.52 -6.37
CA ARG A 74 14.71 2.93 -6.68
C ARG A 74 14.55 3.04 -8.17
N ILE A 75 13.35 3.32 -8.64
CA ILE A 75 13.02 3.42 -10.06
C ILE A 75 13.00 4.89 -10.45
N ARG A 76 13.77 5.23 -11.47
CA ARG A 76 13.77 6.55 -12.12
C ARG A 76 13.45 6.43 -13.60
N GLU A 77 13.92 5.35 -14.21
CA GLU A 77 13.81 5.09 -15.63
C GLU A 77 13.34 3.66 -15.90
N SER A 78 13.15 3.35 -17.18
CA SER A 78 12.65 2.04 -17.63
C SER A 78 13.64 0.91 -17.35
N PHE A 79 14.94 1.20 -17.23
CA PHE A 79 15.96 0.19 -16.97
C PHE A 79 15.83 -0.40 -15.56
N GLU A 80 15.68 0.41 -14.52
CA GLU A 80 15.48 -0.11 -13.16
C GLU A 80 14.17 -0.89 -13.04
N ALA A 81 13.13 -0.46 -13.75
CA ALA A 81 11.87 -1.19 -13.84
C ALA A 81 12.06 -2.59 -14.46
N GLN A 82 12.92 -2.74 -15.48
CA GLN A 82 13.25 -4.04 -16.07
C GLN A 82 14.05 -4.93 -15.12
N ILE A 83 14.99 -4.38 -14.35
CA ILE A 83 15.72 -5.12 -13.32
C ILE A 83 14.74 -5.64 -12.27
N LEU A 84 13.88 -4.77 -11.73
CA LEU A 84 12.82 -5.17 -10.79
C LEU A 84 11.97 -6.30 -11.38
N ALA A 85 11.52 -6.15 -12.62
CA ALA A 85 10.68 -7.15 -13.29
C ALA A 85 11.36 -8.54 -13.31
N THR A 86 12.66 -8.56 -13.60
CA THR A 86 13.47 -9.77 -13.71
C THR A 86 13.71 -10.38 -12.34
N TYR A 87 14.01 -9.56 -11.33
CA TYR A 87 14.16 -10.03 -9.95
C TYR A 87 12.87 -10.66 -9.44
N VAL A 88 11.74 -9.97 -9.56
CA VAL A 88 10.42 -10.46 -9.10
C VAL A 88 10.04 -11.77 -9.78
N ALA A 89 10.31 -11.92 -11.09
CA ALA A 89 10.03 -13.14 -11.83
C ALA A 89 10.80 -14.36 -11.30
N ASN A 90 12.04 -14.17 -10.83
CA ASN A 90 12.93 -15.25 -10.38
C ASN A 90 13.01 -15.40 -8.84
N ALA A 91 12.44 -14.47 -8.09
CA ALA A 91 12.47 -14.49 -6.63
C ALA A 91 11.64 -15.65 -6.05
N PRO A 92 12.07 -16.26 -4.91
CA PRO A 92 11.28 -17.23 -4.17
C PRO A 92 9.90 -16.67 -3.80
N LYS A 93 8.85 -17.43 -4.11
CA LYS A 93 7.46 -17.05 -3.83
C LYS A 93 7.06 -17.37 -2.37
N PRO A 94 6.12 -16.62 -1.79
CA PRO A 94 5.39 -15.47 -2.36
C PRO A 94 6.25 -14.18 -2.40
N VAL A 95 5.94 -13.27 -3.30
CA VAL A 95 6.62 -11.96 -3.40
C VAL A 95 5.65 -10.85 -3.02
N ARG A 96 6.03 -10.03 -2.06
CA ARG A 96 5.25 -8.88 -1.58
C ARG A 96 5.97 -7.61 -1.97
N ILE A 97 5.32 -6.77 -2.76
CA ILE A 97 5.89 -5.54 -3.28
C ILE A 97 5.16 -4.38 -2.64
N LEU A 98 5.86 -3.58 -1.83
CA LEU A 98 5.36 -2.29 -1.38
C LEU A 98 5.86 -1.22 -2.36
N TRP A 99 4.93 -0.60 -3.09
CA TRP A 99 5.22 0.40 -4.11
C TRP A 99 4.89 1.81 -3.60
N PHE A 100 5.94 2.51 -3.18
CA PHE A 100 5.87 3.91 -2.82
C PHE A 100 6.15 4.80 -4.02
N SER A 101 5.17 5.61 -4.41
CA SER A 101 5.31 6.54 -5.52
C SER A 101 5.52 7.97 -5.01
N ALA A 102 6.75 8.47 -5.10
CA ALA A 102 7.08 9.83 -4.75
C ALA A 102 6.55 10.76 -5.85
N GLY A 103 5.49 11.51 -5.56
CA GLY A 103 4.88 12.45 -6.52
C GLY A 103 3.90 11.82 -7.51
N GLY A 104 3.21 10.75 -7.10
CA GLY A 104 2.03 10.24 -7.82
C GLY A 104 2.34 9.56 -9.16
N GLN A 105 3.58 9.12 -9.39
CA GLN A 105 3.93 8.37 -10.59
C GLN A 105 3.15 7.06 -10.68
N GLU A 106 2.68 6.74 -11.88
CA GLU A 106 1.92 5.52 -12.13
C GLU A 106 2.80 4.27 -12.05
N ILE A 107 2.18 3.13 -11.75
CA ILE A 107 2.87 1.84 -11.82
C ILE A 107 2.82 1.38 -13.28
N PRO A 108 3.95 1.14 -13.96
CA PRO A 108 3.93 0.72 -15.35
C PRO A 108 3.09 -0.55 -15.55
N ARG A 109 1.97 -0.45 -16.28
CA ARG A 109 1.02 -1.57 -16.51
C ARG A 109 1.72 -2.83 -17.05
N ALA A 110 2.74 -2.62 -17.89
CA ALA A 110 3.55 -3.70 -18.47
C ALA A 110 4.25 -4.58 -17.42
N LEU A 111 4.64 -4.01 -16.26
CA LEU A 111 5.27 -4.79 -15.19
C LEU A 111 4.30 -5.80 -14.61
N TRP A 112 3.09 -5.34 -14.27
CA TRP A 112 2.07 -6.22 -13.69
C TRP A 112 1.64 -7.31 -14.69
N GLN A 113 1.43 -6.95 -15.96
CA GLN A 113 1.10 -7.93 -17.00
C GLN A 113 2.19 -9.01 -17.12
N LYS A 114 3.46 -8.63 -17.07
CA LYS A 114 4.58 -9.57 -17.12
C LYS A 114 4.58 -10.53 -15.92
N TRP A 115 4.31 -10.01 -14.72
CA TRP A 115 4.24 -10.82 -13.49
C TRP A 115 3.04 -11.76 -13.50
N ASN A 116 1.89 -11.32 -14.00
CA ASN A 116 0.70 -12.15 -14.05
C ASN A 116 0.86 -13.31 -15.05
N SER A 117 1.41 -13.04 -16.24
CA SER A 117 1.64 -14.05 -17.29
C SER A 117 2.68 -15.13 -16.93
N SER A 118 3.51 -14.91 -15.91
CA SER A 118 4.58 -15.84 -15.51
C SER A 118 4.18 -16.78 -14.36
N GLY A 119 2.87 -17.02 -14.18
CA GLY A 119 2.33 -17.81 -13.06
C GLY A 119 2.10 -16.97 -11.80
N GLY A 120 1.64 -15.72 -11.99
CA GLY A 120 1.67 -14.64 -11.00
C GLY A 120 0.73 -14.72 -9.80
N SER A 121 0.15 -15.89 -9.48
CA SER A 121 -0.79 -16.03 -8.35
C SER A 121 -0.17 -15.74 -6.97
N ASP A 122 1.16 -15.64 -6.90
CA ASP A 122 1.93 -15.48 -5.66
C ASP A 122 2.68 -14.14 -5.57
N ILE A 123 2.32 -13.16 -6.39
CA ILE A 123 2.89 -11.81 -6.34
C ILE A 123 1.81 -10.85 -5.86
N THR A 124 2.00 -10.24 -4.69
CA THR A 124 1.12 -9.19 -4.17
C THR A 124 1.76 -7.84 -4.37
N LEU A 125 1.01 -6.89 -4.94
CA LEU A 125 1.43 -5.50 -5.13
C LEU A 125 0.59 -4.59 -4.25
N ILE A 126 1.23 -3.90 -3.31
CA ILE A 126 0.61 -2.88 -2.47
C ILE A 126 1.09 -1.50 -2.90
N GLY A 127 0.20 -0.67 -3.45
CA GLY A 127 0.46 0.74 -3.70
C GLY A 127 0.24 1.59 -2.45
N CYS A 128 1.09 2.58 -2.24
CA CYS A 128 0.98 3.54 -1.14
C CYS A 128 0.48 4.90 -1.63
N SER A 129 -0.64 5.39 -1.08
CA SER A 129 -1.13 6.75 -1.35
C SER A 129 -1.48 7.47 -0.04
N GLN A 130 -0.99 8.70 0.13
CA GLN A 130 -1.31 9.51 1.32
C GLN A 130 -2.59 10.34 1.15
N SER A 131 -2.77 10.91 -0.04
CA SER A 131 -3.84 11.87 -0.34
C SER A 131 -5.00 11.27 -1.14
N GLY A 132 -4.95 9.97 -1.43
CA GLY A 132 -5.89 9.32 -2.35
C GLY A 132 -5.73 9.81 -3.80
N GLU A 133 -4.57 10.40 -4.12
CA GLU A 133 -4.22 10.75 -5.50
C GLU A 133 -4.22 9.49 -6.38
N PRO A 134 -4.65 9.63 -7.64
CA PRO A 134 -4.75 8.52 -8.56
C PRO A 134 -3.36 7.95 -8.83
N LEU A 135 -3.09 6.77 -8.25
CA LEU A 135 -2.02 5.93 -8.73
C LEU A 135 -2.55 5.18 -9.94
N GLY A 136 -1.95 5.41 -11.11
CA GLY A 136 -2.26 4.67 -12.33
C GLY A 136 -1.95 3.19 -12.16
N CYS A 137 -2.98 2.44 -11.76
CA CYS A 137 -3.05 0.99 -11.74
C CYS A 137 -4.51 0.57 -11.57
N GLU A 138 -4.89 -0.56 -12.13
CA GLU A 138 -6.21 -1.14 -11.89
C GLU A 138 -6.17 -1.92 -10.58
N TRP A 139 -6.46 -1.24 -9.47
CA TRP A 139 -6.47 -1.86 -8.15
C TRP A 139 -7.65 -2.81 -7.99
N GLU A 140 -7.41 -3.97 -7.38
CA GLU A 140 -8.42 -4.98 -7.07
C GLU A 140 -9.00 -4.80 -5.66
N ALA A 141 -8.23 -4.19 -4.76
CA ALA A 141 -8.72 -3.70 -3.49
C ALA A 141 -8.19 -2.28 -3.18
N ILE A 142 -8.96 -1.47 -2.46
CA ILE A 142 -8.58 -0.15 -1.96
C ILE A 142 -8.94 -0.10 -0.48
N PHE A 143 -7.92 -0.06 0.36
CA PHE A 143 -8.02 0.08 1.80
C PHE A 143 -8.02 1.56 2.17
N PHE A 144 -9.06 1.99 2.87
CA PHE A 144 -9.19 3.33 3.40
C PHE A 144 -8.66 3.39 4.84
N PRO A 145 -8.15 4.55 5.29
CA PRO A 145 -7.69 4.70 6.67
C PRO A 145 -8.87 4.63 7.64
N LEU A 146 -8.60 4.26 8.89
CA LEU A 146 -9.60 4.16 9.97
C LEU A 146 -10.48 5.41 10.07
N GLN A 147 -9.85 6.58 10.06
CA GLN A 147 -10.54 7.85 10.04
C GLN A 147 -10.54 8.40 8.62
N ASN A 148 -11.68 8.27 7.95
CA ASN A 148 -11.85 8.77 6.61
C ASN A 148 -13.14 9.60 6.49
N THR A 149 -13.12 10.63 5.65
CA THR A 149 -14.31 11.47 5.43
C THR A 149 -15.19 10.87 4.33
N PRO A 150 -16.52 11.07 4.40
CA PRO A 150 -17.43 10.70 3.32
C PRO A 150 -16.97 11.22 1.95
N GLN A 151 -16.62 12.50 1.89
CA GLN A 151 -16.25 13.20 0.66
C GLN A 151 -14.98 12.62 0.05
N PHE A 152 -14.03 12.20 0.89
CA PHE A 152 -12.82 11.56 0.44
C PHE A 152 -13.10 10.19 -0.16
N THR A 153 -13.91 9.37 0.53
CA THR A 153 -14.31 8.03 0.07
C THR A 153 -15.04 8.10 -1.26
N GLU A 154 -16.04 8.99 -1.36
CA GLU A 154 -16.79 9.25 -2.59
C GLU A 154 -15.92 9.73 -3.75
N ARG A 155 -14.94 10.60 -3.46
CA ARG A 155 -13.98 11.07 -4.45
C ARG A 155 -13.14 9.92 -5.00
N VAL A 156 -12.54 9.12 -4.13
CA VAL A 156 -11.68 7.99 -4.53
C VAL A 156 -12.47 6.94 -5.31
N LEU A 157 -13.62 6.51 -4.79
CA LEU A 157 -14.45 5.51 -5.45
C LEU A 157 -15.11 6.06 -6.72
N GLY A 158 -15.46 7.35 -6.74
CA GLY A 158 -15.99 8.03 -7.91
C GLY A 158 -15.05 8.05 -9.11
N MET A 159 -13.73 7.94 -8.90
CA MET A 159 -12.76 7.82 -9.99
C MET A 159 -12.83 6.46 -10.72
N ARG A 160 -13.46 5.43 -10.12
CA ARG A 160 -13.53 4.08 -10.70
C ARG A 160 -14.68 3.88 -11.68
N GLY A 161 -15.67 4.78 -11.71
CA GLY A 161 -16.77 4.72 -12.67
C GLY A 161 -18.14 5.03 -12.07
N THR A 162 -19.15 4.99 -12.93
CA THR A 162 -20.54 5.27 -12.60
C THR A 162 -21.13 4.18 -11.69
N GLY A 163 -21.76 4.57 -10.59
CA GLY A 163 -22.33 3.66 -9.58
C GLY A 163 -21.48 3.46 -8.30
N MET A 164 -20.17 3.68 -8.36
CA MET A 164 -19.31 3.62 -7.17
C MET A 164 -19.49 4.83 -6.24
N ARG A 165 -19.81 5.99 -6.81
CA ARG A 165 -20.16 7.19 -6.02
C ARG A 165 -21.44 6.99 -5.21
N SER A 166 -22.46 6.33 -5.78
CA SER A 166 -23.69 6.02 -5.04
C SER A 166 -23.47 4.98 -3.96
N LEU A 167 -22.61 3.99 -4.21
CA LEU A 167 -22.21 3.01 -3.18
C LEU A 167 -21.51 3.71 -2.00
N ALA A 168 -20.58 4.62 -2.29
CA ALA A 168 -19.88 5.42 -1.29
C ALA A 168 -20.85 6.32 -0.48
N ALA A 169 -21.79 6.98 -1.16
CA ALA A 169 -22.79 7.83 -0.52
C ALA A 169 -23.67 7.03 0.46
N ASN A 170 -24.01 5.78 0.14
CA ASN A 170 -24.82 4.93 1.04
C ASN A 170 -24.08 4.55 2.33
N VAL A 171 -22.73 4.49 2.30
CA VAL A 171 -21.91 4.14 3.48
C VAL A 171 -21.52 5.38 4.28
N SER A 172 -21.61 6.58 3.71
CA SER A 172 -21.23 7.85 4.34
C SER A 172 -21.79 8.06 5.75
N SER A 173 -23.05 7.68 5.98
CA SER A 173 -23.74 7.83 7.26
C SER A 173 -23.23 6.88 8.36
N TYR A 174 -22.50 5.83 7.99
CA TYR A 174 -22.01 4.79 8.90
C TYR A 174 -20.50 4.90 9.17
N LEU A 175 -19.78 5.80 8.48
CA LEU A 175 -18.32 5.91 8.61
C LEU A 175 -17.87 6.20 10.04
N THR A 176 -18.59 7.08 10.76
CA THR A 176 -18.27 7.41 12.14
C THR A 176 -18.43 6.20 13.05
N GLU A 177 -19.54 5.47 12.93
CA GLU A 177 -19.84 4.27 13.72
C GLU A 177 -18.82 3.15 13.46
N ILE A 178 -18.46 2.95 12.18
CA ILE A 178 -17.43 1.99 11.76
C ILE A 178 -16.08 2.33 12.40
N ALA A 179 -15.68 3.60 12.35
CA ALA A 179 -14.42 4.07 12.93
C ALA A 179 -14.41 3.98 14.47
N GLU A 180 -15.53 4.29 15.13
CA GLU A 180 -15.70 4.14 16.59
C GLU A 180 -15.60 2.68 17.03
N SER A 181 -16.01 1.74 16.17
CA SER A 181 -15.86 0.30 16.38
C SER A 181 -14.44 -0.21 16.10
N GLY A 182 -13.50 0.67 15.73
CA GLY A 182 -12.12 0.33 15.40
C GLY A 182 -11.96 -0.32 14.02
N ALA A 183 -13.00 -0.33 13.18
CA ALA A 183 -12.96 -0.88 11.84
C ALA A 183 -12.78 0.22 10.79
N ALA A 184 -12.22 -0.15 9.65
CA ALA A 184 -12.02 0.71 8.49
C ALA A 184 -12.73 0.13 7.27
N LEU A 185 -12.82 0.90 6.19
CA LEU A 185 -13.44 0.45 4.95
C LEU A 185 -12.43 -0.08 3.93
N VAL A 186 -12.82 -1.14 3.23
CA VAL A 186 -12.14 -1.60 2.04
C VAL A 186 -13.16 -1.74 0.91
N TRP A 187 -12.81 -1.19 -0.25
CA TRP A 187 -13.46 -1.56 -1.50
C TRP A 187 -12.68 -2.72 -2.12
N SER A 188 -13.35 -3.75 -2.59
CA SER A 188 -12.70 -4.88 -3.25
C SER A 188 -13.57 -5.44 -4.37
N ASN A 189 -12.95 -5.84 -5.48
CA ASN A 189 -13.55 -6.72 -6.48
C ASN A 189 -12.91 -8.11 -6.54
N ILE A 190 -12.09 -8.45 -5.55
CA ILE A 190 -11.55 -9.80 -5.35
C ILE A 190 -12.72 -10.75 -5.10
N ASP A 191 -12.73 -11.88 -5.81
CA ASP A 191 -13.79 -12.91 -5.77
C ASP A 191 -15.21 -12.44 -6.16
N GLU A 192 -15.34 -11.23 -6.72
CA GLU A 192 -16.63 -10.66 -7.14
C GLU A 192 -16.98 -11.04 -8.58
N LYS A 193 -18.19 -11.57 -8.77
CA LYS A 193 -18.66 -12.02 -10.10
C LYS A 193 -18.91 -10.88 -11.08
N ASP A 194 -19.36 -9.73 -10.59
CA ASP A 194 -19.80 -8.61 -11.43
C ASP A 194 -18.69 -7.59 -11.73
N GLY A 195 -17.46 -7.81 -11.22
CA GLY A 195 -16.27 -6.96 -11.44
C GLY A 195 -16.35 -5.53 -10.88
N ARG A 196 -17.55 -5.06 -10.51
CA ARG A 196 -17.84 -3.74 -9.92
C ARG A 196 -17.26 -3.57 -8.53
N GLY A 197 -17.08 -4.68 -7.81
CA GLY A 197 -16.65 -4.68 -6.43
C GLY A 197 -17.74 -4.30 -5.43
N ALA A 198 -17.47 -4.56 -4.17
CA ALA A 198 -18.32 -4.22 -3.03
C ALA A 198 -17.51 -3.51 -1.93
N LEU A 199 -18.21 -2.96 -0.94
CA LEU A 199 -17.62 -2.37 0.25
C LEU A 199 -17.72 -3.34 1.41
N TYR A 200 -16.63 -3.44 2.15
CA TYR A 200 -16.47 -4.29 3.32
C TYR A 200 -15.86 -3.47 4.46
N TRP A 201 -16.05 -3.93 5.69
CA TRP A 201 -15.26 -3.46 6.82
C TRP A 201 -14.05 -4.37 7.02
N TYR A 202 -12.94 -3.83 7.52
CA TYR A 202 -11.76 -4.60 7.90
C TYR A 202 -11.14 -4.01 9.17
N ASP A 203 -10.32 -4.79 9.88
CA ASP A 203 -9.54 -4.28 11.01
C ASP A 203 -8.21 -3.69 10.50
N PRO A 204 -8.00 -2.36 10.56
CA PRO A 204 -6.75 -1.74 10.11
C PRO A 204 -5.54 -2.12 10.98
N ASN A 205 -5.76 -2.65 12.18
CA ASN A 205 -4.72 -3.14 13.08
C ASN A 205 -4.47 -4.65 12.94
N GLU A 206 -5.14 -5.33 12.02
CA GLU A 206 -4.88 -6.73 11.73
C GLU A 206 -3.42 -6.91 11.30
N GLY A 207 -2.62 -7.68 12.04
CA GLY A 207 -1.18 -7.80 11.82
C GLY A 207 -0.29 -6.83 12.60
N SER A 208 -0.86 -5.86 13.32
CA SER A 208 -0.13 -4.96 14.25
C SER A 208 0.26 -5.64 15.58
N GLY A 209 0.01 -6.95 15.73
CA GLY A 209 0.22 -7.74 16.96
C GLY A 209 1.66 -8.14 17.30
N GLY A 210 2.68 -7.38 16.86
CA GLY A 210 4.09 -7.61 17.19
C GLY A 210 4.88 -6.30 17.22
N PRO A 211 6.02 -6.21 17.92
CA PRO A 211 6.61 -4.95 18.40
C PRO A 211 7.20 -4.12 17.24
N SER A 212 6.37 -3.45 16.46
CA SER A 212 6.80 -2.58 15.35
C SER A 212 6.42 -1.12 15.59
N SER A 213 6.16 -0.75 16.85
CA SER A 213 6.44 0.59 17.35
C SER A 213 7.80 0.58 18.05
N GLU A 214 8.87 0.25 17.33
CA GLU A 214 10.19 0.81 17.68
C GLU A 214 10.10 2.32 17.38
N LYS A 215 9.49 3.02 18.35
CA LYS A 215 9.66 4.46 18.52
C LYS A 215 11.16 4.69 18.47
N LEU A 216 11.62 5.49 17.51
CA LEU A 216 13.02 5.88 17.37
C LEU A 216 13.50 6.28 18.77
N THR A 217 14.39 5.49 19.35
CA THR A 217 14.84 5.79 20.70
C THR A 217 15.66 7.08 20.62
N LYS A 218 15.61 7.90 21.67
CA LYS A 218 16.42 9.13 21.70
C LYS A 218 17.90 8.85 21.43
N VAL A 219 18.37 7.66 21.78
CA VAL A 219 19.75 7.20 21.59
C VAL A 219 20.06 6.98 20.10
N GLU A 220 19.17 6.33 19.36
CA GLU A 220 19.34 6.11 17.92
C GLU A 220 19.24 7.43 17.14
N ALA A 221 18.33 8.32 17.55
CA ALA A 221 18.22 9.66 16.97
C ALA A 221 19.52 10.48 17.14
N LEU A 222 20.17 10.36 18.31
CA LEU A 222 21.44 11.03 18.59
C LEU A 222 22.60 10.42 17.79
N SER A 223 22.65 9.09 17.65
CA SER A 223 23.66 8.41 16.84
C SER A 223 23.59 8.83 15.38
N MET A 224 22.39 8.94 14.81
CA MET A 224 22.21 9.36 13.42
C MET A 224 22.62 10.83 13.19
N LEU A 225 22.41 11.70 14.19
CA LEU A 225 22.84 13.09 14.13
C LEU A 225 24.37 13.23 14.22
N ASP A 226 25.03 12.38 15.01
CA ASP A 226 26.49 12.35 15.11
C ASP A 226 27.15 11.83 13.82
N ASP A 227 26.56 10.82 13.17
CA ASP A 227 27.02 10.33 11.87
C ASP A 227 26.89 11.41 10.77
N LEU A 228 25.78 12.15 10.78
CA LEU A 228 25.55 13.30 9.88
C LEU A 228 26.56 14.43 10.11
N LYS A 229 26.84 14.73 11.38
CA LYS A 229 27.85 15.72 11.76
C LYS A 229 29.25 15.31 11.31
N GLY A 230 29.58 14.02 11.42
CA GLY A 230 30.84 13.44 10.94
C GLY A 230 30.97 13.44 9.41
N TRP A 231 29.86 13.34 8.69
CA TRP A 231 29.86 13.42 7.22
C TRP A 231 30.02 14.87 6.72
N VAL A 232 29.33 15.83 7.36
CA VAL A 232 29.43 17.26 7.02
C VAL A 232 30.84 17.79 7.31
N SER A 233 31.47 17.37 8.41
CA SER A 233 32.83 17.82 8.76
C SER A 233 33.93 17.23 7.88
N LYS A 234 33.68 16.10 7.21
CA LYS A 234 34.63 15.47 6.27
C LYS A 234 34.52 16.01 4.85
N ASN A 235 33.41 16.66 4.51
CA ASN A 235 33.10 17.18 3.17
C ASN A 235 32.99 18.71 3.12
N ALA A 236 33.40 19.40 4.19
CA ALA A 236 33.59 20.84 4.27
C ALA A 236 35.09 21.14 4.37
#